data_AF-A0A7S3N2B6-F1
#
_entry.id   AF-A0A7S3N2B6-F1
#
_cell.length_a   1.000
_cell.length_b   1.000
_cell.length_c   1.000
_cell.angle_alpha   90.00
_cell.angle_beta   90.00
_cell.angle_gamma   90.00
#
_symmetry.space_group_name_H-M   'P 1'
#
loop_
_entity.id
_entity.type
_entity.pdbx_description
1 polymer ?
#
loop_
_entity_poly.entity_id
_entity_poly.type
_entity_poly.pdbx_seq_one_letter_code
_entity_poly.pdbx_strand_id
1 'polypeptide(L)'
;MDNISDTQKRMLRYGGNRQFRDFLLMYELGSEPLETRYFTKACQLYRDRLKQMAELNEVIHFTRELHMTLPVEEGKKSIYGVRPSYIFNDAGMGSNKIFHRDTISQSMQ
;
A
#
# COMPACT_ATOMS: atom_id res chain seq x y z
N MET A 1 14.77 -10.19 20.17
CA MET A 1 15.32 -10.45 18.81
C MET A 1 14.27 -11.26 18.09
N ASP A 2 13.82 -10.80 16.93
CA ASP A 2 12.69 -11.41 16.22
C ASP A 2 13.16 -12.51 15.25
N ASN A 3 12.35 -13.56 15.12
CA ASN A 3 12.57 -14.61 14.12
C ASN A 3 12.05 -14.13 12.75
N ILE A 4 12.98 -13.85 11.83
CA ILE A 4 12.67 -13.34 10.48
C ILE A 4 12.74 -14.48 9.47
N SER A 5 11.65 -14.70 8.74
CA SER A 5 11.57 -15.72 7.68
C SER A 5 12.40 -15.33 6.44
N ASP A 6 12.78 -16.32 5.63
CA ASP A 6 13.56 -16.04 4.42
C ASP A 6 12.79 -15.18 3.40
N THR A 7 11.47 -15.32 3.34
CA THR A 7 10.62 -14.43 2.53
C THR A 7 10.71 -12.99 3.04
N GLN A 8 10.65 -12.77 4.36
CA GLN A 8 10.81 -11.43 4.94
C GLN A 8 12.20 -10.86 4.65
N LYS A 9 13.26 -11.67 4.73
CA LYS A 9 14.62 -11.26 4.32
C LYS A 9 14.67 -10.86 2.85
N ARG A 10 14.00 -11.60 1.96
CA ARG A 10 13.91 -11.26 0.53
C ARG A 10 13.15 -9.96 0.31
N MET A 11 12.03 -9.74 1.02
CA MET A 11 11.31 -8.46 0.96
C MET A 11 12.20 -7.28 1.39
N LEU A 12 13.04 -7.46 2.42
CA LEU A 12 14.01 -6.43 2.81
C LEU A 12 15.06 -6.15 1.73
N ARG A 13 15.50 -7.18 0.99
CA ARG A 13 16.46 -7.04 -0.12
C ARG A 13 15.87 -6.34 -1.34
N TYR A 14 14.65 -6.71 -1.75
CA TYR A 14 14.00 -6.17 -2.96
C TYR A 14 13.29 -4.84 -2.75
N GLY A 15 13.07 -4.42 -1.50
CA GLY A 15 12.49 -3.13 -1.18
C GLY A 15 13.57 -2.09 -0.91
N GLY A 16 13.74 -1.75 0.36
CA GLY A 16 14.66 -0.71 0.79
C GLY A 16 14.06 0.70 0.74
N ASN A 17 14.59 1.56 1.60
CA ASN A 17 14.01 2.88 1.87
C ASN A 17 14.01 3.80 0.65
N ARG A 18 15.06 3.72 -0.19
CA ARG A 18 15.17 4.54 -1.39
C ARG A 18 14.09 4.18 -2.41
N GLN A 19 13.94 2.90 -2.74
CA GLN A 19 12.96 2.44 -3.72
C GLN A 19 11.53 2.79 -3.29
N PHE A 20 11.21 2.65 -2.00
CA PHE A 20 9.90 3.06 -1.51
C PHE A 20 9.70 4.58 -1.58
N ARG A 21 10.72 5.39 -1.26
CA ARG A 21 10.64 6.86 -1.42
C ARG A 21 10.44 7.27 -2.87
N ASP A 22 11.19 6.68 -3.80
CA ASP A 22 11.06 6.95 -5.23
C ASP A 22 9.65 6.57 -5.72
N PHE A 23 9.12 5.43 -5.25
CA PHE A 23 7.74 5.03 -5.54
C PHE A 23 6.70 6.03 -5.03
N LEU A 24 6.85 6.52 -3.80
CA LEU A 24 5.95 7.52 -3.23
C LEU A 24 5.96 8.83 -4.02
N LEU A 25 7.10 9.23 -4.57
CA LEU A 25 7.21 10.41 -5.42
C LEU A 25 6.45 10.26 -6.73
N MET A 26 6.41 9.06 -7.34
CA MET A 26 5.66 8.83 -8.57
C MET A 26 4.15 9.05 -8.40
N TYR A 27 3.61 8.72 -7.23
CA TYR A 27 2.20 8.92 -6.88
C TYR A 27 1.93 10.23 -6.13
N GLU A 28 2.94 11.10 -6.00
CA GLU A 28 2.84 12.40 -5.30
C GLU A 28 2.38 12.26 -3.83
N LEU A 29 2.77 11.16 -3.17
CA LEU A 29 2.41 10.83 -1.78
C LEU A 29 3.46 11.28 -0.76
N GLY A 30 4.52 11.97 -1.19
CA GLY A 30 5.64 12.36 -0.34
C GLY A 30 5.25 13.32 0.79
N SER A 31 4.24 14.16 0.58
CA SER A 31 3.73 15.15 1.54
C SER A 31 2.56 14.64 2.38
N GLU A 32 1.97 13.50 2.05
CA GLU A 32 0.81 12.96 2.76
C GLU A 32 1.19 12.48 4.17
N PRO A 33 0.35 12.70 5.20
CA PRO A 33 0.55 12.13 6.54
C PRO A 33 0.74 10.61 6.48
N LEU A 34 1.54 10.05 7.39
CA LEU A 34 1.85 8.60 7.43
C LEU A 34 0.56 7.78 7.54
N GLU A 35 -0.36 8.25 8.36
CA GLU A 35 -1.66 7.68 8.66
C GLU A 35 -2.56 7.59 7.43
N THR A 36 -2.31 8.41 6.41
CA THR A 36 -3.07 8.39 5.14
C THR A 36 -2.32 7.57 4.10
N ARG A 37 -1.01 7.81 4.01
CA ARG A 37 -0.12 7.28 2.98
C ARG A 37 -0.18 5.76 2.86
N TYR A 38 -0.09 5.05 3.98
CA TYR A 38 -0.01 3.58 3.97
C TYR A 38 -1.31 2.87 3.55
N PHE A 39 -2.45 3.55 3.59
CA PHE A 39 -3.75 3.00 3.19
C PHE A 39 -4.18 3.41 1.78
N THR A 40 -3.28 4.02 1.01
CA THR A 40 -3.51 4.32 -0.39
C THR A 40 -3.44 3.06 -1.26
N LYS A 41 -4.18 3.05 -2.37
CA LYS A 41 -4.13 1.98 -3.39
C LYS A 41 -2.72 1.83 -3.96
N ALA A 42 -1.98 2.93 -4.10
CA ALA A 42 -0.57 2.90 -4.51
C ALA A 42 0.31 2.14 -3.49
N CYS A 43 0.17 2.40 -2.20
CA CYS A 43 0.94 1.67 -1.18
C CYS A 43 0.55 0.19 -1.10
N GLN A 44 -0.72 -0.15 -1.39
CA GLN A 44 -1.13 -1.54 -1.54
C GLN A 44 -0.44 -2.21 -2.73
N LEU A 45 -0.44 -1.57 -3.89
CA LEU A 45 0.28 -2.04 -5.07
C LEU A 45 1.76 -2.28 -4.79
N TYR A 46 2.43 -1.36 -4.08
CA TYR A 46 3.84 -1.54 -3.70
C TYR A 46 4.05 -2.79 -2.84
N ARG A 47 3.19 -3.02 -1.83
CA ARG A 47 3.26 -4.21 -0.97
C ARG A 47 3.06 -5.49 -1.77
N ASP A 48 2.09 -5.51 -2.67
CA ASP A 48 1.78 -6.69 -3.48
C ASP A 48 2.94 -7.02 -4.43
N ARG A 49 3.53 -6.01 -5.06
CA ARG A 49 4.72 -6.18 -5.91
C ARG A 49 5.94 -6.61 -5.11
N LEU A 50 6.15 -6.06 -3.91
CA LEU A 50 7.25 -6.48 -3.03
C LEU A 50 7.13 -7.94 -2.60
N LYS A 51 5.91 -8.37 -2.27
CA LYS A 51 5.61 -9.76 -1.96
C LYS A 51 5.87 -10.66 -3.17
N GLN A 52 5.39 -10.26 -4.35
CA GLN A 52 5.62 -10.98 -5.61
C GLN A 52 7.12 -11.14 -5.90
N MET A 53 7.91 -10.07 -5.78
CA MET A 53 9.37 -10.12 -5.95
C MET A 53 10.02 -11.12 -4.97
N ALA A 54 9.58 -11.13 -3.72
CA ALA A 54 10.12 -12.02 -2.70
C ALA A 54 9.71 -13.49 -2.87
N GLU A 55 8.52 -13.76 -3.43
CA GLU A 55 8.00 -15.12 -3.66
C GLU A 55 8.59 -15.74 -4.94
N LEU A 56 8.65 -14.96 -6.02
CA LEU A 56 9.13 -15.42 -7.33
C LEU A 56 10.64 -15.23 -7.51
N ASN A 57 11.29 -14.47 -6.61
CA ASN A 57 12.71 -14.13 -6.70
C ASN A 57 13.05 -13.36 -7.99
N GLU A 58 12.14 -12.47 -8.40
CA GLU A 58 12.24 -11.63 -9.60
C GLU A 58 12.29 -10.15 -9.22
N VAL A 59 12.96 -9.33 -10.02
CA VAL A 59 13.04 -7.88 -9.80
C VAL A 59 11.96 -7.19 -10.64
N ILE A 60 11.09 -6.45 -9.97
CA ILE A 60 10.10 -5.58 -10.61
C ILE A 60 10.58 -4.13 -10.50
N HIS A 61 10.74 -3.48 -11.65
CA HIS A 61 11.08 -2.07 -11.70
C HIS A 61 9.81 -1.22 -11.65
N PHE A 62 9.74 -0.31 -10.69
CA PHE A 62 8.66 0.66 -10.62
C PHE A 62 8.97 1.83 -11.57
N THR A 63 8.16 1.97 -12.62
CA THR A 63 8.30 3.02 -13.64
C THR A 63 7.00 3.79 -13.79
N ARG A 64 7.02 4.89 -14.55
CA ARG A 64 5.83 5.69 -14.87
C ARG A 64 4.78 4.92 -15.68
N GLU A 65 5.13 3.79 -16.28
CA GLU A 65 4.19 2.91 -17.00
C GLU A 65 3.12 2.33 -16.05
N LEU A 66 3.41 2.25 -14.75
CA LEU A 66 2.42 1.86 -13.75
C LEU A 66 1.18 2.76 -13.75
N HIS A 67 1.31 4.01 -14.20
CA HIS A 67 0.16 4.92 -14.32
C HIS A 67 -0.85 4.48 -15.38
N MET A 68 -0.47 3.61 -16.32
CA MET A 68 -1.39 2.99 -17.28
C MET A 68 -2.29 1.96 -16.60
N THR A 69 -1.80 1.31 -15.53
CA THR A 69 -2.57 0.32 -14.77
C THR A 69 -3.29 0.93 -13.56
N LEU A 70 -2.60 1.79 -12.82
CA LEU A 70 -3.11 2.51 -11.66
C LEU A 70 -2.76 3.98 -11.81
N PRO A 71 -3.65 4.80 -12.39
CA PRO A 71 -3.46 6.24 -12.55
C PRO A 71 -3.15 6.91 -11.21
N VAL A 72 -2.41 8.02 -11.24
CA VAL A 72 -1.96 8.74 -10.03
C VAL A 72 -3.13 9.05 -9.09
N GLU A 73 -4.20 9.64 -9.62
CA GLU A 73 -5.39 10.02 -8.84
C GLU A 73 -6.11 8.81 -8.23
N GLU A 74 -6.12 7.67 -8.92
CA GLU A 74 -6.68 6.44 -8.38
C GLU A 74 -5.76 5.84 -7.31
N GLY A 75 -4.44 5.91 -7.53
CA GLY A 75 -3.43 5.44 -6.59
C GLY A 75 -3.47 6.18 -5.25
N LYS A 76 -3.80 7.47 -5.25
CA LYS A 76 -3.98 8.28 -4.03
C LYS A 76 -5.23 7.91 -3.22
N LYS A 77 -6.22 7.24 -3.82
CA LYS A 77 -7.44 6.85 -3.09
C LYS A 77 -7.14 5.80 -2.03
N SER A 78 -7.96 5.79 -0.99
CA SER A 78 -7.94 4.77 0.05
C SER A 78 -8.36 3.40 -0.48
N ILE A 79 -7.75 2.35 0.04
CA ILE A 79 -8.18 0.96 -0.19
C ILE A 79 -9.51 0.62 0.48
N TYR A 80 -9.98 1.45 1.42
CA TYR A 80 -11.24 1.23 2.15
C TYR A 80 -12.43 2.01 1.59
N GLY A 81 -12.27 2.72 0.46
CA GLY A 81 -13.34 3.55 -0.12
C GLY A 81 -13.68 4.82 0.68
N VAL A 82 -13.09 5.02 1.86
CA VAL A 82 -13.24 6.21 2.71
C VAL A 82 -11.90 6.93 2.90
N ARG A 83 -11.92 8.27 2.98
CA ARG A 83 -10.71 9.07 3.24
C ARG A 83 -10.09 8.67 4.58
N PRO A 84 -8.77 8.39 4.66
CA PRO A 84 -8.14 7.95 5.91
C PRO A 84 -8.33 8.92 7.08
N SER A 85 -8.46 10.22 6.83
CA SER A 85 -8.80 11.21 7.86
C SER A 85 -10.09 10.87 8.64
N TYR A 86 -11.08 10.21 8.02
CA TYR A 86 -12.29 9.75 8.70
C TYR A 86 -12.09 8.48 9.53
N ILE A 87 -11.02 7.72 9.26
CA ILE A 87 -10.66 6.51 10.01
C ILE A 87 -10.01 6.91 11.35
N PHE A 88 -9.29 8.04 11.39
CA PHE A 88 -8.45 8.43 12.54
C PHE A 88 -8.96 9.64 13.33
N ASN A 89 -9.87 10.47 12.79
CA ASN A 89 -10.37 11.66 13.50
C ASN A 89 -11.48 11.40 14.54
N ASP A 90 -12.03 10.18 14.62
CA ASP A 90 -13.04 9.82 15.64
C ASP A 90 -12.42 9.24 16.93
N ALA A 91 -11.11 9.39 17.10
CA ALA A 91 -10.35 8.94 18.27
C ALA A 91 -10.55 9.84 19.52
N GLY A 92 -11.70 10.51 19.63
CA GLY A 92 -12.19 11.12 20.86
C GLY A 92 -12.93 10.14 21.79
N MET A 93 -13.29 8.94 21.31
CA MET A 93 -13.85 7.88 22.15
C MET A 93 -13.31 6.51 21.73
N GLY A 94 -12.68 5.82 22.67
CA GLY A 94 -11.98 4.57 22.48
C GLY A 94 -12.86 3.46 21.91
N SER A 95 -12.79 3.24 20.61
CA SER A 95 -13.24 2.00 20.00
C SER A 95 -12.20 1.49 19.00
N ASN A 96 -11.51 0.41 19.40
CA ASN A 96 -10.76 -0.46 18.50
C ASN A 96 -11.74 -1.07 17.49
N LYS A 97 -12.06 -0.35 16.42
CA LYS A 97 -12.78 -0.94 15.29
C LYS A 97 -11.76 -1.61 14.39
N ILE A 98 -11.55 -2.90 14.62
CA ILE A 98 -10.93 -3.80 13.63
C ILE A 98 -11.93 -3.88 12.46
N PHE A 99 -11.74 -3.07 11.44
CA PHE A 99 -12.63 -3.06 10.28
C PHE A 99 -12.56 -4.41 9.57
N HIS A 100 -13.70 -5.10 9.53
CA HIS A 100 -13.87 -6.30 8.72
C HIS A 100 -13.89 -5.90 7.24
N ARG A 101 -13.14 -6.64 6.43
CA ARG A 101 -13.08 -6.49 4.98
C ARG A 101 -14.47 -6.80 4.45
N ASP A 102 -15.24 -5.78 4.07
CA ASP A 102 -16.48 -6.02 3.35
C ASP A 102 -16.13 -6.72 2.03
N THR A 103 -16.52 -7.99 1.95
CA THR A 103 -16.48 -8.81 0.75
C THR A 103 -17.20 -8.03 -0.34
N ILE A 104 -16.47 -7.57 -1.36
CA ILE A 104 -17.06 -7.00 -2.57
C ILE A 104 -17.94 -8.10 -3.16
N SER A 105 -19.25 -7.98 -2.98
CA SER A 105 -20.22 -8.85 -3.61
C SER A 105 -20.11 -8.62 -5.12
N GLN A 106 -19.62 -9.61 -5.85
CA GLN A 106 -19.74 -9.65 -7.30
C GLN A 106 -21.23 -9.67 -7.64
N SER A 107 -21.79 -8.56 -8.10
CA SER A 107 -22.98 -8.59 -8.93
C SER A 107 -22.53 -8.82 -10.36
N MET A 108 -22.44 -10.09 -10.77
CA MET A 108 -22.52 -10.45 -12.18
C MET A 108 -23.97 -10.25 -12.63
N GLN A 109 -24.15 -9.47 -13.70
CA GLN A 109 -25.35 -9.52 -14.54
C GLN A 109 -25.22 -10.68 -15.54
#